data_AF-A0A3B9VLY1-F1
#
_entry.id   AF-A0A3B9VLY1-F1
#
_cell.length_a   1.000
_cell.length_b   1.000
_cell.length_c   1.000
_cell.angle_alpha   90.00
_cell.angle_beta   90.00
_cell.angle_gamma   90.00
#
_symmetry.space_group_name_H-M   'P 1'
#
loop_
_entity.id
_entity.type
_entity.pdbx_description
1 polymer ?
#
loop_
_entity_poly.entity_id
_entity_poly.type
_entity_poly.pdbx_seq_one_letter_code
_entity_poly.pdbx_strand_id
1 'polypeptide(L)'
;MLADDIRGDYAQVPAGRNSEVISGNAIGGRSDGPLLASRRRVLVYFRAEETQLTTLRYLLPGLLLFVFVACGSSEGAAAQRESFQKVTSSEQLFTIDNFSPIRFKVSKEYNVEGLTAATGAWFGFWRPEGSDAKEFEIRFYSSHEEAVQFGMPFADEATGEDAVLDEDEATWKEGIKDRRYFFAGLLGTHGSGSVQAKYGGYAIYGNMILLCEGANAEHSLGRCASLVDALLLAGSQ
;
A
#
# COMPACT_ATOMS: atom_id res chain seq x y z
N MET A 1 -50.29 27.70 -18.37
CA MET A 1 -50.78 27.34 -19.72
C MET A 1 -49.59 26.78 -20.48
N LEU A 2 -49.53 25.45 -20.56
CA LEU A 2 -49.65 24.64 -21.79
C LEU A 2 -48.24 24.42 -22.39
N ALA A 3 -47.57 23.27 -22.21
CA ALA A 3 -47.89 21.87 -22.54
C ALA A 3 -47.44 21.46 -23.96
N ASP A 4 -47.20 20.15 -24.08
CA ASP A 4 -46.95 19.28 -25.24
C ASP A 4 -45.46 19.03 -25.56
N ASP A 5 -44.84 17.87 -25.29
CA ASP A 5 -45.18 16.43 -25.44
C ASP A 5 -45.01 15.86 -26.86
N ILE A 6 -44.69 14.56 -26.89
CA ILE A 6 -44.77 13.53 -27.96
C ILE A 6 -43.43 13.22 -28.68
N ARG A 7 -43.00 11.98 -29.01
CA ARG A 7 -43.21 10.55 -28.64
C ARG A 7 -42.53 9.70 -29.73
N GLY A 8 -42.05 8.50 -29.38
CA GLY A 8 -41.90 7.34 -30.29
C GLY A 8 -40.52 7.19 -30.99
N ASP A 9 -39.97 6.01 -31.25
CA ASP A 9 -40.61 4.70 -31.33
C ASP A 9 -39.61 3.52 -31.24
N TYR A 10 -40.14 2.34 -30.91
CA TYR A 10 -39.48 1.03 -30.79
C TYR A 10 -39.25 0.33 -32.15
N ALA A 11 -38.21 -0.51 -32.26
CA ALA A 11 -38.17 -1.74 -33.09
C ALA A 11 -36.91 -2.58 -32.76
N GLN A 12 -36.96 -3.79 -32.18
CA GLN A 12 -37.38 -5.13 -32.66
C GLN A 12 -36.20 -6.04 -33.10
N VAL A 13 -36.27 -7.27 -32.57
CA VAL A 13 -35.38 -8.44 -32.73
C VAL A 13 -35.71 -9.18 -34.04
N PRO A 14 -34.82 -10.05 -34.54
CA PRO A 14 -35.32 -11.29 -35.16
C PRO A 14 -34.68 -12.58 -34.62
N ALA A 15 -35.52 -13.60 -34.54
CA ALA A 15 -35.19 -15.00 -34.31
C ALA A 15 -35.47 -15.83 -35.58
N GLY A 16 -34.71 -16.90 -35.79
CA GLY A 16 -34.94 -17.96 -36.80
C GLY A 16 -33.78 -18.96 -36.74
N ARG A 17 -33.88 -20.18 -36.19
CA ARG A 17 -34.67 -21.39 -36.52
C ARG A 17 -34.11 -22.14 -37.74
N ASN A 18 -33.60 -23.36 -37.55
CA ASN A 18 -34.18 -24.59 -38.12
C ASN A 18 -33.41 -25.87 -37.73
N SER A 19 -34.21 -26.91 -37.56
CA SER A 19 -33.93 -28.30 -37.24
C SER A 19 -34.42 -29.18 -38.40
N GLU A 20 -33.66 -30.22 -38.78
CA GLU A 20 -34.09 -31.34 -39.65
C GLU A 20 -33.64 -32.66 -39.00
N VAL A 21 -34.53 -33.62 -38.65
CA VAL A 21 -35.25 -34.66 -39.47
C VAL A 21 -34.36 -35.91 -39.70
N ILE A 22 -34.52 -37.00 -38.93
CA ILE A 22 -35.36 -38.24 -39.07
C ILE A 22 -34.86 -39.29 -40.10
N SER A 23 -34.71 -40.54 -39.60
CA SER A 23 -35.19 -41.85 -40.16
C SER A 23 -34.11 -42.94 -40.01
N GLY A 24 -34.28 -43.99 -39.20
CA GLY A 24 -34.97 -45.26 -39.52
C GLY A 24 -33.91 -46.36 -39.82
N ASN A 25 -34.04 -47.66 -39.56
CA ASN A 25 -35.10 -48.53 -39.05
C ASN A 25 -34.52 -49.96 -38.79
N ALA A 26 -35.14 -50.66 -37.84
CA ALA A 26 -35.50 -52.11 -37.83
C ALA A 26 -34.49 -53.28 -37.66
N ILE A 27 -35.13 -54.35 -37.11
CA ILE A 27 -34.90 -55.82 -37.03
C ILE A 27 -34.21 -56.34 -35.74
N GLY A 28 -34.77 -57.22 -34.91
CA GLY A 28 -36.00 -58.03 -34.93
C GLY A 28 -35.69 -59.54 -34.75
N GLY A 29 -36.23 -60.19 -33.71
CA GLY A 29 -36.34 -61.67 -33.56
C GLY A 29 -35.82 -62.22 -32.21
N ARG A 30 -36.70 -62.59 -31.26
CA ARG A 30 -37.27 -63.95 -30.96
C ARG A 30 -36.27 -64.94 -30.31
N SER A 31 -36.61 -65.83 -29.38
CA SER A 31 -37.70 -66.06 -28.41
C SER A 31 -37.34 -67.34 -27.61
N ASP A 32 -38.02 -67.54 -26.46
CA ASP A 32 -38.27 -68.82 -25.75
C ASP A 32 -37.02 -69.51 -25.11
N GLY A 33 -37.00 -70.11 -23.93
CA GLY A 33 -37.97 -70.61 -22.95
C GLY A 33 -37.18 -71.41 -21.88
N PRO A 34 -37.83 -72.05 -20.89
CA PRO A 34 -37.25 -72.33 -19.56
C PRO A 34 -36.86 -73.80 -19.31
N LEU A 35 -36.14 -74.06 -18.20
CA LEU A 35 -36.41 -75.11 -17.18
C LEU A 35 -35.15 -75.71 -16.52
N LEU A 36 -35.22 -75.81 -15.19
CA LEU A 36 -34.80 -76.90 -14.29
C LEU A 36 -33.41 -77.54 -14.47
N ALA A 37 -32.61 -77.49 -13.39
CA ALA A 37 -32.39 -78.64 -12.49
C ALA A 37 -30.98 -78.67 -11.87
N SER A 38 -30.97 -79.19 -10.64
CA SER A 38 -29.93 -80.05 -10.07
C SER A 38 -28.75 -79.42 -9.31
N ARG A 39 -28.41 -80.15 -8.25
CA ARG A 39 -27.60 -79.80 -7.08
C ARG A 39 -26.11 -80.15 -7.26
N ARG A 40 -25.28 -79.36 -6.56
CA ARG A 40 -24.02 -79.70 -5.85
C ARG A 40 -22.83 -80.26 -6.65
N ARG A 41 -21.70 -79.53 -6.60
CA ARG A 41 -20.35 -79.95 -6.09
C ARG A 41 -19.41 -78.73 -6.17
N VAL A 42 -18.96 -78.22 -5.03
CA VAL A 42 -17.60 -78.36 -4.44
C VAL A 42 -16.50 -77.63 -5.24
N LEU A 43 -15.90 -76.66 -4.53
CA LEU A 43 -14.76 -75.77 -4.81
C LEU A 43 -13.61 -76.32 -5.67
N VAL A 44 -13.06 -75.45 -6.53
CA VAL A 44 -11.61 -75.35 -6.79
C VAL A 44 -11.23 -73.86 -6.90
N TYR A 45 -10.23 -73.46 -6.13
CA TYR A 45 -9.66 -72.11 -6.06
C TYR A 45 -8.90 -71.74 -7.34
N PHE A 46 -9.06 -70.51 -7.83
CA PHE A 46 -8.01 -69.78 -8.54
C PHE A 46 -8.09 -68.29 -8.17
N ARG A 47 -7.06 -67.85 -7.45
CA ARG A 47 -6.81 -66.45 -7.09
C ARG A 47 -6.11 -65.80 -8.28
N ALA A 48 -6.81 -64.96 -9.04
CA ALA A 48 -6.21 -64.13 -10.07
C ALA A 48 -6.26 -62.67 -9.61
N GLU A 49 -5.06 -62.09 -9.53
CA GLU A 49 -4.73 -60.86 -8.83
C GLU A 49 -5.30 -59.58 -9.46
N GLU A 50 -5.68 -58.65 -8.55
CA GLU A 50 -6.09 -57.28 -8.78
C GLU A 50 -4.96 -56.43 -9.41
N THR A 51 -4.74 -56.58 -10.70
CA THR A 51 -3.71 -55.84 -11.46
C THR A 51 -4.18 -54.47 -11.99
N GLN A 52 -5.23 -53.89 -11.41
CA GLN A 52 -5.80 -52.61 -11.88
C GLN A 52 -5.63 -51.44 -10.90
N LEU A 53 -5.12 -51.68 -9.67
CA LEU A 53 -5.01 -50.63 -8.64
C LEU A 53 -3.57 -50.20 -8.33
N THR A 54 -2.57 -50.77 -9.00
CA THR A 54 -1.15 -50.41 -8.79
C THR A 54 -0.67 -49.31 -9.72
N THR A 55 -1.21 -49.15 -10.93
CA THR A 55 -0.82 -48.08 -11.86
C THR A 55 -1.36 -46.71 -11.45
N LEU A 56 -2.48 -46.64 -10.72
CA LEU A 56 -3.04 -45.38 -10.23
C LEU A 56 -2.27 -44.81 -9.02
N ARG A 57 -1.45 -45.62 -8.35
CA ARG A 57 -0.58 -45.19 -7.24
C ARG A 57 0.74 -44.56 -7.72
N TYR A 58 1.07 -44.66 -9.01
CA TYR A 58 2.26 -44.06 -9.61
C TYR A 58 1.98 -42.78 -10.42
N LEU A 59 0.72 -42.36 -10.55
CA LEU A 59 0.37 -41.06 -11.17
C LEU A 59 0.17 -39.93 -10.14
N LEU A 60 0.18 -40.24 -8.85
CA LEU A 60 -0.07 -39.26 -7.77
C LEU A 60 1.16 -38.69 -7.02
N PRO A 61 2.42 -39.13 -7.22
CA PRO A 61 3.58 -38.39 -6.71
C PRO A 61 4.29 -37.55 -7.78
N GLY A 62 3.70 -37.34 -8.96
CA GLY A 62 4.30 -36.53 -10.03
C GLY A 62 4.11 -35.01 -9.90
N LEU A 63 3.22 -34.56 -9.01
CA LEU A 63 2.86 -33.13 -8.87
C LEU A 63 3.61 -32.42 -7.73
N LEU A 64 4.47 -33.12 -6.98
CA LEU A 64 5.12 -32.57 -5.78
C LEU A 64 6.66 -32.54 -5.89
N LEU A 65 7.15 -32.09 -7.04
CA LEU A 65 8.56 -31.74 -7.22
C LEU A 65 8.75 -30.47 -8.04
N PHE A 66 8.08 -29.38 -7.65
CA PHE A 66 8.61 -28.03 -7.87
C PHE A 66 9.34 -27.59 -6.60
N VAL A 67 10.48 -28.23 -6.33
CA VAL A 67 11.48 -27.64 -5.43
C VAL A 67 12.11 -26.51 -6.23
N PHE A 68 11.84 -25.29 -5.80
CA PHE A 68 12.48 -24.07 -6.26
C PHE A 68 14.00 -24.28 -6.28
N VAL A 69 14.58 -24.37 -7.48
CA VAL A 69 15.98 -24.00 -7.70
C VAL A 69 16.01 -22.49 -7.61
N ALA A 70 16.09 -21.98 -6.38
CA ALA A 70 16.54 -20.63 -6.12
C ALA A 70 18.03 -20.60 -6.49
N CYS A 71 18.29 -20.18 -7.72
CA CYS A 71 19.63 -19.88 -8.20
C CYS A 71 20.16 -18.71 -7.38
N GLY A 72 21.18 -18.97 -6.57
CA GLY A 72 21.99 -17.93 -5.96
C GLY A 72 22.83 -17.25 -7.03
N SER A 73 22.47 -16.02 -7.36
CA SER A 73 23.43 -15.03 -7.85
C SER A 73 23.79 -14.14 -6.67
N SER A 74 25.07 -14.17 -6.31
CA SER A 74 25.68 -13.32 -5.31
C SER A 74 25.72 -11.88 -5.81
N GLU A 75 24.75 -11.07 -5.42
CA GLU A 75 24.87 -9.63 -5.34
C GLU A 75 24.26 -9.19 -4.01
N GLY A 76 24.90 -8.19 -3.39
CA GLY A 76 24.88 -7.91 -1.95
C GLY A 76 23.52 -8.00 -1.25
N ALA A 77 23.58 -8.31 0.04
CA ALA A 77 22.48 -8.16 0.98
C ALA A 77 21.95 -6.71 0.96
N ALA A 78 21.07 -6.41 0.00
CA ALA A 78 20.09 -5.36 0.15
C ALA A 78 19.07 -5.91 1.14
N ALA A 79 19.29 -5.59 2.43
CA ALA A 79 18.23 -5.63 3.40
C ALA A 79 17.02 -4.96 2.74
N GLN A 80 15.96 -5.74 2.52
CA GLN A 80 14.64 -5.22 2.22
C GLN A 80 14.34 -4.22 3.33
N ARG A 81 14.49 -2.92 3.05
CA ARG A 81 14.00 -1.88 3.93
C ARG A 81 12.49 -2.05 3.90
N GLU A 82 11.95 -2.69 4.93
CA GLU A 82 10.54 -2.54 5.32
C GLU A 82 10.21 -1.05 5.12
N SER A 83 9.28 -0.75 4.22
CA SER A 83 8.92 0.63 3.87
C SER A 83 8.59 1.37 5.16
N PHE A 84 9.38 2.38 5.52
CA PHE A 84 9.18 3.17 6.73
C PHE A 84 7.74 3.68 6.76
N GLN A 85 7.02 3.30 7.82
CA GLN A 85 5.59 3.57 7.92
C GLN A 85 5.37 5.04 8.32
N LYS A 86 4.33 5.66 7.75
CA LYS A 86 3.89 7.02 8.09
C LYS A 86 3.67 7.19 9.60
N VAL A 87 3.20 6.15 10.29
CA VAL A 87 3.04 6.14 11.74
C VAL A 87 3.73 4.90 12.28
N THR A 88 4.72 5.10 13.14
CA THR A 88 5.42 4.02 13.84
C THR A 88 5.17 4.16 15.34
N SER A 89 4.47 3.18 15.91
CA SER A 89 4.18 3.13 17.35
C SER A 89 5.48 2.93 18.14
N SER A 90 5.74 3.85 19.08
CA SER A 90 6.92 3.85 19.95
C SER A 90 6.63 4.73 21.17
N GLU A 91 7.06 4.30 22.34
CA GLU A 91 6.93 5.06 23.60
C GLU A 91 8.11 6.02 23.83
N GLN A 92 9.00 6.16 22.86
CA GLN A 92 10.18 7.01 22.99
C GLN A 92 9.78 8.50 23.02
N LEU A 93 10.31 9.20 24.03
CA LEU A 93 10.15 10.64 24.19
C LEU A 93 11.43 11.34 23.74
N PHE A 94 11.28 12.19 22.74
CA PHE A 94 12.33 13.02 22.20
C PHE A 94 12.09 14.48 22.56
N THR A 95 13.19 15.22 22.53
CA THR A 95 13.29 16.67 22.64
C THR A 95 14.25 17.16 21.57
N ILE A 96 14.31 18.47 21.35
CA ILE A 96 15.24 19.05 20.37
C ILE A 96 16.72 18.73 20.69
N ASP A 97 17.07 18.50 21.96
CA ASP A 97 18.43 18.17 22.38
C ASP A 97 18.91 16.82 21.82
N ASN A 98 18.00 15.88 21.57
CA ASN A 98 18.31 14.58 20.96
C ASN A 98 18.85 14.72 19.52
N PHE A 99 18.64 15.88 18.88
CA PHE A 99 19.06 16.14 17.51
C PHE A 99 20.49 16.73 17.43
N SER A 100 21.07 17.15 18.56
CA SER A 100 22.43 17.71 18.62
C SER A 100 23.52 16.70 18.19
N PRO A 101 23.53 15.44 18.66
CA PRO A 101 24.55 14.46 18.28
C PRO A 101 24.59 14.15 16.78
N ILE A 102 23.44 14.22 16.09
CA ILE A 102 23.34 14.00 14.65
C ILE A 102 23.64 15.26 13.83
N ARG A 103 24.07 16.35 14.49
CA ARG A 103 24.42 17.65 13.90
C ARG A 103 23.25 18.31 13.15
N PHE A 104 22.02 18.10 13.62
CA PHE A 104 20.87 18.85 13.13
C PHE A 104 21.07 20.34 13.41
N LYS A 105 20.84 21.19 12.41
CA LYS A 105 20.98 22.64 12.54
C LYS A 105 19.61 23.27 12.69
N VAL A 106 19.28 23.66 13.91
CA VAL A 106 18.07 24.46 14.18
C VAL A 106 18.21 25.82 13.52
N SER A 107 17.19 26.21 12.75
CA SER A 107 17.11 27.51 12.11
C SER A 107 16.09 28.42 12.79
N LYS A 108 14.99 27.86 13.27
CA LYS A 108 13.91 28.61 13.93
C LYS A 108 13.19 27.71 14.94
N GLU A 109 12.81 28.31 16.05
CA GLU A 109 11.82 27.77 16.98
C GLU A 109 10.50 28.49 16.74
N TYR A 110 9.42 27.73 16.59
CA TYR A 110 8.09 28.25 16.30
C TYR A 110 7.30 28.47 17.59
N ASN A 111 6.46 29.52 17.61
CA ASN A 111 5.43 29.64 18.63
C ASN A 111 4.35 28.57 18.38
N VAL A 112 4.13 27.70 19.36
CA VAL A 112 3.15 26.60 19.30
C VAL A 112 1.72 27.04 19.64
N GLU A 113 1.49 28.33 19.91
CA GLU A 113 0.13 28.86 20.05
C GLU A 113 -0.72 28.52 18.81
N GLY A 114 -1.88 27.89 19.02
CA GLY A 114 -2.75 27.39 17.96
C GLY A 114 -2.40 26.01 17.40
N LEU A 115 -1.23 25.44 17.74
CA LEU A 115 -0.88 24.05 17.44
C LEU A 115 -1.25 23.15 18.62
N THR A 116 -2.47 22.62 18.61
CA THR A 116 -3.07 21.90 19.75
C THR A 116 -2.16 20.81 20.32
N ALA A 117 -1.95 20.84 21.64
CA ALA A 117 -1.16 19.89 22.43
C ALA A 117 0.34 19.79 22.09
N ALA A 118 0.85 20.60 21.15
CA ALA A 118 2.28 20.64 20.88
C ALA A 118 3.05 21.26 22.05
N THR A 119 4.14 20.60 22.43
CA THR A 119 5.08 21.05 23.48
C THR A 119 6.25 21.85 22.92
N GLY A 120 6.48 21.74 21.61
CA GLY A 120 7.47 22.55 20.88
C GLY A 120 7.48 22.23 19.40
N ALA A 121 7.93 23.19 18.58
CA ALA A 121 8.07 23.01 17.15
C ALA A 121 9.29 23.77 16.62
N TRP A 122 10.05 23.14 15.73
CA TRP A 122 11.29 23.68 15.18
C TRP A 122 11.38 23.47 13.69
N PHE A 123 12.01 24.42 13.01
CA PHE A 123 12.45 24.29 11.64
C PHE A 123 13.98 24.27 11.57
N GLY A 124 14.51 23.39 10.75
CA GLY A 124 15.94 23.28 10.59
C GLY A 124 16.36 22.36 9.47
N PHE A 125 17.65 22.06 9.47
CA PHE A 125 18.34 21.37 8.39
C PHE A 125 19.13 20.21 8.92
N TRP A 126 19.10 19.09 8.21
CA TRP A 126 19.99 17.98 8.46
C TRP A 126 20.60 17.47 7.16
N ARG A 127 21.87 17.12 7.23
CA ARG A 127 22.65 16.62 6.09
C ARG A 127 23.17 15.22 6.46
N PRO A 128 22.55 14.15 5.93
CA PRO A 128 23.17 12.84 5.91
C PRO A 128 24.54 12.91 5.20
N GLU A 129 25.49 12.09 5.63
CA GLU A 129 26.82 12.07 5.02
C GLU A 129 26.75 11.72 3.52
N GLY A 130 27.53 12.43 2.70
CA GLY A 130 27.54 12.24 1.25
C GLY A 130 26.29 12.74 0.52
N SER A 131 25.41 13.52 1.17
CA SER A 131 24.17 14.03 0.58
C SER A 131 24.01 15.54 0.75
N ASP A 132 22.95 16.08 0.16
CA ASP A 132 22.54 17.47 0.36
C ASP A 132 21.80 17.68 1.68
N ALA A 133 21.91 18.88 2.23
CA ALA A 133 21.08 19.26 3.37
C ALA A 133 19.61 19.25 2.96
N LYS A 134 18.79 18.74 3.86
CA LYS A 134 17.33 18.71 3.73
C LYS A 134 16.67 19.46 4.86
N GLU A 135 15.54 20.05 4.54
CA GLU A 135 14.73 20.83 5.46
C GLU A 135 13.73 19.94 6.19
N PHE A 136 13.56 20.24 7.48
CA PHE A 136 12.67 19.50 8.36
C PHE A 136 11.92 20.47 9.25
N GLU A 137 10.65 20.17 9.47
CA GLU A 137 9.87 20.72 10.58
C GLU A 137 9.59 19.58 11.56
N ILE A 138 9.96 19.80 12.82
CA ILE A 138 9.85 18.82 13.90
C ILE A 138 8.86 19.37 14.91
N ARG A 139 7.82 18.61 15.23
CA ARG A 139 6.81 18.95 16.23
C ARG A 139 6.85 17.89 17.33
N PHE A 140 6.84 18.32 18.59
CA PHE A 140 6.89 17.44 19.75
C PHE A 140 5.59 17.51 20.54
N TYR A 141 5.16 16.36 21.06
CA TYR A 141 3.98 16.19 21.90
C TYR A 141 4.39 15.53 23.22
N SER A 142 3.45 15.41 24.17
CA SER A 142 3.79 14.74 25.45
C SER A 142 3.90 13.22 25.33
N SER A 143 3.28 12.63 24.29
CA SER A 143 3.22 11.19 24.04
C SER A 143 3.01 10.88 22.55
N HIS A 144 3.12 9.60 22.18
CA HIS A 144 2.77 9.12 20.84
C HIS A 144 1.29 9.32 20.54
N GLU A 145 0.43 9.01 21.51
CA GLU A 145 -1.02 9.14 21.41
C GLU A 145 -1.42 10.59 21.12
N GLU A 146 -0.80 11.56 21.80
CA GLU A 146 -1.08 12.97 21.53
C GLU A 146 -0.56 13.43 20.17
N ALA A 147 0.61 12.95 19.73
CA ALA A 147 1.11 13.22 18.40
C ALA A 147 0.13 12.71 17.33
N VAL A 148 -0.38 11.49 17.48
CA VAL A 148 -1.37 10.91 16.57
C VAL A 148 -2.71 11.64 16.66
N GLN A 149 -3.24 11.85 17.86
CA GLN A 149 -4.60 12.38 18.05
C GLN A 149 -4.70 13.87 17.70
N PHE A 150 -3.74 14.69 18.15
CA PHE A 150 -3.82 16.14 18.03
C PHE A 150 -2.92 16.70 16.94
N GLY A 151 -1.76 16.08 16.71
CA GLY A 151 -0.79 16.60 15.75
C GLY A 151 -1.00 16.15 14.31
N MET A 152 -1.50 14.93 14.10
CA MET A 152 -1.72 14.37 12.77
C MET A 152 -2.59 15.26 11.87
N PRO A 153 -3.73 15.82 12.33
CA PRO A 153 -4.55 16.69 11.48
C PRO A 153 -3.79 17.92 10.94
N PHE A 154 -2.96 18.57 11.78
CA PHE A 154 -2.12 19.69 11.34
C PHE A 154 -1.00 19.27 10.40
N ALA A 155 -0.57 18.01 10.44
CA ALA A 155 0.45 17.48 9.56
C ALA A 155 -0.15 17.08 8.20
N ASP A 156 -1.36 16.52 8.20
CA ASP A 156 -2.12 16.28 6.97
C ASP A 156 -2.45 17.59 6.24
N GLU A 157 -2.88 18.64 6.94
CA GLU A 157 -3.12 19.97 6.34
C GLU A 157 -1.85 20.59 5.74
N ALA A 158 -0.69 20.36 6.35
CA ALA A 158 0.57 21.03 6.02
C ALA A 158 1.41 20.32 4.94
N THR A 159 1.00 19.15 4.45
CA THR A 159 1.82 18.29 3.58
C THR A 159 1.05 17.72 2.40
N GLY A 160 1.78 17.27 1.38
CA GLY A 160 1.20 16.63 0.20
C GLY A 160 0.69 17.64 -0.85
N GLU A 161 -0.04 17.12 -1.85
CA GLU A 161 -0.52 17.91 -3.00
C GLU A 161 -1.63 18.90 -2.61
N ASP A 162 -2.45 18.54 -1.62
CA ASP A 162 -3.58 19.33 -1.14
C ASP A 162 -3.22 20.22 0.08
N ALA A 163 -1.92 20.46 0.32
CA ALA A 163 -1.47 21.23 1.48
C ALA A 163 -2.02 22.66 1.48
N VAL A 164 -2.48 23.13 2.64
CA VAL A 164 -2.91 24.52 2.86
C VAL A 164 -1.69 25.38 3.14
N LEU A 165 -1.34 26.26 2.19
CA LEU A 165 -0.12 27.09 2.21
C LEU A 165 -0.41 28.60 2.23
N ASP A 166 -1.69 28.96 2.36
CA ASP A 166 -2.16 30.33 2.57
C ASP A 166 -2.35 30.58 4.08
N GLU A 167 -1.87 31.74 4.55
CA GLU A 167 -1.94 32.13 5.96
C GLU A 167 -3.37 32.46 6.42
N ASP A 168 -4.27 32.80 5.50
CA ASP A 168 -5.67 33.10 5.82
C ASP A 168 -6.54 31.84 5.89
N GLU A 169 -6.11 30.75 5.27
CA GLU A 169 -6.80 29.46 5.26
C GLU A 169 -6.25 28.47 6.29
N ALA A 170 -4.96 28.57 6.64
CA ALA A 170 -4.30 27.63 7.54
C ALA A 170 -4.87 27.67 8.96
N THR A 171 -5.08 26.49 9.54
CA THR A 171 -5.51 26.33 10.93
C THR A 171 -4.42 26.80 11.90
N TRP A 172 -3.16 26.55 11.56
CA TRP A 172 -1.99 27.06 12.30
C TRP A 172 -1.03 27.82 11.38
N LYS A 173 -0.93 29.14 11.61
CA LYS A 173 -0.28 30.10 10.70
C LYS A 173 1.24 30.18 10.85
N GLU A 174 1.76 29.89 12.03
CA GLU A 174 3.19 29.94 12.29
C GLU A 174 3.91 28.91 11.40
N GLY A 175 5.00 29.32 10.75
CA GLY A 175 5.78 28.48 9.83
C GLY A 175 5.22 28.29 8.41
N ILE A 176 4.08 28.90 8.03
CA ILE A 176 3.50 28.73 6.68
C ILE A 176 4.46 29.10 5.55
N LYS A 177 5.24 30.18 5.72
CA LYS A 177 6.25 30.60 4.73
C LYS A 177 7.39 29.59 4.57
N ASP A 178 7.69 28.84 5.63
CA ASP A 178 8.75 27.84 5.64
C ASP A 178 8.26 26.48 5.11
N ARG A 179 6.96 26.26 4.97
CA ARG A 179 6.35 25.02 4.41
C ARG A 179 6.18 25.02 2.91
N ARG A 180 6.57 26.09 2.22
CA ARG A 180 6.29 26.27 0.79
C ARG A 180 7.55 26.48 -0.03
N TYR A 181 7.52 25.99 -1.27
CA TYR A 181 8.38 26.45 -2.34
C TYR A 181 7.64 27.48 -3.19
N PHE A 182 8.33 28.57 -3.52
CA PHE A 182 7.85 29.56 -4.48
C PHE A 182 8.62 29.39 -5.78
N PHE A 183 7.93 28.96 -6.84
CA PHE A 183 8.49 28.91 -8.17
C PHE A 183 8.12 30.21 -8.88
N ALA A 184 9.09 31.09 -9.08
CA ALA A 184 8.88 32.29 -9.87
C ALA A 184 8.53 31.89 -11.30
N GLY A 185 7.40 32.39 -11.81
CA GLY A 185 7.06 32.21 -13.21
C GLY A 185 8.01 32.97 -14.14
N LEU A 186 7.84 32.78 -15.46
CA LEU A 186 8.73 33.40 -16.45
C LEU A 186 8.83 34.92 -16.26
N LEU A 187 10.05 35.45 -16.42
CA LEU A 187 10.35 36.88 -16.36
C LEU A 187 9.36 37.67 -17.23
N GLY A 188 8.71 38.68 -16.63
CA GLY A 188 7.73 39.54 -17.31
C GLY A 188 6.26 39.16 -17.09
N THR A 189 5.97 38.03 -16.43
CA THR A 189 4.61 37.70 -15.98
C THR A 189 4.43 38.12 -14.53
N HIS A 190 3.89 39.32 -14.32
CA HIS A 190 3.55 39.81 -12.98
C HIS A 190 2.52 38.87 -12.34
N GLY A 191 2.93 38.03 -11.39
CA GLY A 191 2.03 37.21 -10.55
C GLY A 191 1.80 35.76 -10.97
N SER A 192 2.60 35.17 -11.87
CA SER A 192 2.42 33.78 -12.35
C SER A 192 3.16 32.70 -11.55
N GLY A 193 3.72 33.05 -10.39
CA GLY A 193 4.47 32.08 -9.59
C GLY A 193 3.54 31.01 -9.00
N SER A 194 4.02 29.76 -8.93
CA SER A 194 3.31 28.69 -8.25
C SER A 194 3.87 28.47 -6.84
N VAL A 195 2.97 28.18 -5.91
CA VAL A 195 3.29 27.76 -4.55
C VAL A 195 3.08 26.26 -4.48
N GLN A 196 4.04 25.52 -3.97
CA GLN A 196 3.92 24.08 -3.73
C GLN A 196 4.36 23.73 -2.32
N ALA A 197 3.84 22.64 -1.79
CA ALA A 197 4.27 22.12 -0.51
C ALA A 197 5.75 21.73 -0.59
N LYS A 198 6.53 22.16 0.40
CA LYS A 198 7.90 21.72 0.60
C LYS A 198 7.97 20.26 1.07
N TYR A 199 6.97 19.89 1.86
CA TYR A 199 6.86 18.61 2.53
C TYR A 199 5.83 17.76 1.80
N GLY A 200 6.30 16.78 1.02
CA GLY A 200 5.43 15.82 0.32
C GLY A 200 4.73 14.84 1.27
N GLY A 201 5.14 14.78 2.53
CA GLY A 201 4.52 14.00 3.58
C GLY A 201 5.22 14.20 4.93
N TYR A 202 4.81 13.43 5.92
CA TYR A 202 5.38 13.43 7.26
C TYR A 202 5.42 12.02 7.83
N ALA A 203 6.12 11.86 8.95
CA ALA A 203 6.09 10.65 9.75
C ALA A 203 5.89 10.94 11.23
N ILE A 204 5.26 9.99 11.93
CA ILE A 204 5.10 10.01 13.38
C ILE A 204 5.96 8.90 13.98
N TYR A 205 6.86 9.26 14.89
CA TYR A 205 7.73 8.32 15.62
C TYR A 205 7.90 8.79 17.05
N GLY A 206 7.55 7.94 18.02
CA GLY A 206 7.53 8.37 19.42
C GLY A 206 6.53 9.50 19.63
N ASN A 207 6.92 10.50 20.41
CA ASN A 207 6.19 11.75 20.61
C ASN A 207 6.41 12.82 19.52
N MET A 208 7.04 12.49 18.39
CA MET A 208 7.39 13.44 17.35
C MET A 208 6.54 13.28 16.10
N ILE A 209 6.29 14.41 15.43
CA ILE A 209 5.91 14.47 14.03
C ILE A 209 7.02 15.15 13.24
N LEU A 210 7.46 14.50 12.18
CA LEU A 210 8.55 14.94 11.30
C LEU A 210 7.96 15.24 9.92
N LEU A 211 7.87 16.52 9.56
CA LEU A 211 7.59 16.95 8.19
C LEU A 211 8.94 17.05 7.47
N CYS A 212 9.12 16.21 6.46
CA CYS A 212 10.42 16.03 5.80
C CYS A 212 10.34 16.53 4.37
N GLU A 213 11.31 17.36 3.96
CA GLU A 213 11.37 17.89 2.59
C GLU A 213 11.20 16.74 1.59
N GLY A 214 10.41 16.91 0.53
CA GLY A 214 10.28 15.88 -0.49
C GLY A 214 9.26 16.26 -1.56
N ALA A 215 9.51 15.86 -2.80
CA ALA A 215 8.63 16.16 -3.93
C ALA A 215 7.27 15.43 -3.84
N ASN A 216 7.20 14.35 -3.06
CA ASN A 216 6.01 13.55 -2.81
C ASN A 216 6.19 12.77 -1.50
N ALA A 217 5.15 12.04 -1.09
CA ALA A 217 5.14 11.29 0.17
C ALA A 217 6.27 10.26 0.27
N GLU A 218 6.60 9.56 -0.82
CA GLU A 218 7.66 8.54 -0.84
C GLU A 218 9.04 9.17 -0.52
N HIS A 219 9.38 10.26 -1.19
CA HIS A 219 10.64 10.97 -0.96
C HIS A 219 10.72 11.55 0.46
N SER A 220 9.62 12.13 0.95
CA SER A 220 9.53 12.67 2.31
C SER A 220 9.69 11.58 3.36
N LEU A 221 8.97 10.47 3.23
CA LEU A 221 9.03 9.34 4.17
C LEU A 221 10.43 8.71 4.20
N GLY A 222 11.09 8.53 3.06
CA GLY A 222 12.47 8.01 3.02
C GLY A 222 13.48 8.92 3.74
N ARG A 223 13.27 10.24 3.70
CA ARG A 223 14.10 11.21 4.43
C ARG A 223 13.79 11.22 5.92
N CYS A 224 12.51 11.11 6.30
CA CYS A 224 12.11 10.93 7.70
C CYS A 224 12.73 9.66 8.29
N ALA A 225 12.68 8.55 7.55
CA ALA A 225 13.28 7.28 7.95
C ALA A 225 14.77 7.46 8.24
N SER A 226 15.50 8.11 7.32
CA SER A 226 16.94 8.36 7.46
C SER A 226 17.26 9.21 8.70
N LEU A 227 16.43 10.21 9.00
CA LEU A 227 16.58 11.06 10.18
C LEU A 227 16.33 10.27 11.48
N VAL A 228 15.27 9.45 11.51
CA VAL A 228 14.96 8.58 12.66
C VAL A 228 16.07 7.56 12.89
N ASP A 229 16.56 6.90 11.83
CA ASP A 229 17.68 5.96 11.93
C ASP A 229 18.90 6.62 12.57
N ALA A 230 19.23 7.85 12.16
CA ALA A 230 20.34 8.60 12.75
C ALA A 230 20.12 8.91 14.24
N LEU A 231 18.89 9.27 14.64
CA LEU A 231 18.54 9.52 16.05
C LEU A 231 18.69 8.24 16.90
N LEU A 232 18.24 7.10 16.39
CA LEU A 232 18.33 5.81 17.10
C LEU A 232 19.78 5.34 17.23
N LEU A 233 20.59 5.52 16.18
CA LEU A 233 22.03 5.22 16.24
C LEU A 233 22.78 6.15 17.19
N ALA A 234 22.36 7.41 17.33
CA ALA A 234 22.96 8.34 18.27
C ALA A 234 22.54 8.09 19.72
N GLY A 235 21.29 7.69 19.96
CA GLY A 235 20.76 7.44 21.31
C GLY A 235 21.14 6.08 21.92
N SER A 236 21.75 5.19 21.14
CA SER A 236 22.25 3.88 21.60
C SER A 236 23.72 3.89 22.02
N GLN A 237 24.39 5.05 21.94
CA GLN A 237 25.79 5.28 22.32
C GLN A 237 25.87 6.04 23.64
#